data_AF-A0A7D9HCG0-F1
#
_entry.id   AF-A0A7D9HCG0-F1
#
_cell.length_a   1.000
_cell.length_b   1.000
_cell.length_c   1.000
_cell.angle_alpha   90.00
_cell.angle_beta   90.00
_cell.angle_gamma   90.00
#
_symmetry.space_group_name_H-M   'P 1'
#
loop_
_entity.id
_entity.type
_entity.pdbx_description
1 polymer ?
#
loop_
_entity_poly.entity_id
_entity_poly.type
_entity_poly.pdbx_seq_one_letter_code
_entity_poly.pdbx_strand_id
1 'polypeptide(L)'
;MAAREDTVAVKCDLTDTFGFFIQGLLAVVAFSTLILKRFREPKNLRRPLQIWFYDTSKQAIGALVIHFANVYLSTLFKGDPCTWYFINYLLDSTIGLCLIYIFLQISQFIVHCYKWDTLILGEYGKPPQCDAWIGQCGLYILIMILEKIAIALLVMLDFWHDVRRFILKPVRKYPKVEVALVMLIVPFIINAIMFWVVDNFLMRKAKKSRETNETGRVQFSRVNSSNTEEVEVLLDNSDSEHLTHRGHEA
;
A
#
# COMPACT_ATOMS: atom_id res chain seq x y z
N MET A 1 -7.94 57.53 12.94
CA MET A 1 -8.46 56.70 11.82
C MET A 1 -7.26 55.95 11.24
N ALA A 2 -6.92 54.80 11.83
CA ALA A 2 -5.92 53.89 11.29
C ALA A 2 -6.65 52.55 11.15
N ALA A 3 -6.83 52.12 9.91
CA ALA A 3 -7.60 50.95 9.56
C ALA A 3 -6.97 49.72 10.23
N ARG A 4 -7.81 49.04 11.00
CA ARG A 4 -7.59 47.71 11.56
C ARG A 4 -7.46 46.75 10.37
N GLU A 5 -6.23 46.35 10.03
CA GLU A 5 -6.00 45.14 9.24
C GLU A 5 -6.40 43.95 10.11
N ASP A 6 -7.70 43.69 10.19
CA ASP A 6 -8.21 42.39 10.58
C ASP A 6 -7.84 41.42 9.45
N THR A 7 -6.58 40.97 9.44
CA THR A 7 -6.24 39.67 8.84
C THR A 7 -7.11 38.66 9.57
N VAL A 8 -8.25 38.34 8.97
CA VAL A 8 -9.07 37.19 9.30
C VAL A 8 -8.15 35.99 9.12
N ALA A 9 -7.43 35.64 10.18
CA ALA A 9 -6.78 34.36 10.32
C ALA A 9 -7.90 33.34 10.20
N VAL A 10 -8.05 32.77 9.01
CA VAL A 10 -8.97 31.67 8.77
C VAL A 10 -8.58 30.60 9.76
N LYS A 11 -9.34 30.48 10.86
CA LYS A 11 -9.22 29.40 11.83
C LYS A 11 -9.47 28.13 11.03
N CYS A 12 -8.38 27.49 10.65
CA CYS A 12 -8.42 26.26 9.93
C CYS A 12 -8.63 25.18 10.99
N ASP A 13 -9.90 24.99 11.33
CA ASP A 13 -10.33 24.02 12.30
C ASP A 13 -10.50 22.69 11.55
N LEU A 14 -9.60 21.77 11.85
CA LEU A 14 -9.44 20.48 11.16
C LEU A 14 -10.71 19.61 11.31
N THR A 15 -11.51 19.91 12.34
CA THR A 15 -12.75 19.21 12.69
C THR A 15 -14.03 20.00 12.36
N ASP A 16 -13.92 21.10 11.61
CA ASP A 16 -15.10 21.84 11.15
C ASP A 16 -15.87 21.05 10.08
N THR A 17 -17.13 21.42 9.84
CA THR A 17 -18.05 20.81 8.86
C THR A 17 -17.41 20.67 7.47
N PHE A 18 -16.56 21.64 7.10
CA PHE A 18 -15.80 21.61 5.86
C PHE A 18 -14.74 20.50 5.83
N GLY A 19 -14.05 20.25 6.94
CA GLY A 19 -13.06 19.17 7.07
C GLY A 19 -13.70 17.79 6.90
N PHE A 20 -14.84 17.55 7.56
CA PHE A 20 -15.61 16.31 7.41
C PHE A 20 -16.11 16.10 5.97
N PHE A 21 -16.57 17.17 5.31
CA PHE A 21 -16.98 17.10 3.90
C PHE A 21 -15.82 16.67 2.98
N ILE A 22 -14.63 17.28 3.13
CA ILE A 22 -13.46 16.93 2.32
C ILE A 22 -12.98 15.50 2.59
N GLN A 23 -13.00 15.05 3.85
CA GLN A 23 -12.67 13.67 4.22
C GLN A 23 -13.65 12.66 3.60
N GLY A 24 -14.96 12.96 3.65
CA GLY A 24 -15.97 12.15 2.99
C GLY A 24 -15.77 12.06 1.48
N LEU A 25 -15.48 13.19 0.84
CA LEU A 25 -15.18 13.24 -0.59
C LEU A 25 -13.94 12.41 -0.95
N LEU A 26 -12.86 12.55 -0.18
CA LEU A 26 -11.64 11.75 -0.32
C LEU A 26 -11.92 10.26 -0.21
N ALA A 27 -12.70 9.85 0.79
CA ALA A 27 -13.07 8.45 1.00
C ALA A 27 -13.88 7.90 -0.20
N VAL A 28 -14.85 8.66 -0.71
CA VAL A 28 -15.64 8.27 -1.89
C VAL A 28 -14.76 8.14 -3.13
N VAL A 29 -13.86 9.10 -3.38
CA VAL A 29 -12.94 9.06 -4.53
C VAL A 29 -11.99 7.87 -4.43
N ALA A 30 -11.40 7.64 -3.25
CA ALA A 30 -10.50 6.51 -3.02
C ALA A 30 -11.21 5.17 -3.23
N PHE A 31 -12.39 4.99 -2.63
CA PHE A 31 -13.17 3.76 -2.77
C PHE A 31 -13.65 3.52 -4.21
N SER A 32 -14.12 4.58 -4.89
CA SER A 32 -14.50 4.52 -6.30
C SER A 32 -13.32 4.13 -7.19
N THR A 33 -12.11 4.61 -6.87
CA THR A 33 -10.88 4.23 -7.58
C THR A 33 -10.55 2.75 -7.39
N LEU A 34 -10.71 2.20 -6.19
CA LEU A 34 -10.52 0.76 -5.92
C LEU A 34 -11.51 -0.11 -6.68
N ILE A 35 -12.79 0.32 -6.73
CA ILE A 35 -13.84 -0.35 -7.49
C ILE A 35 -13.54 -0.29 -8.99
N LEU A 36 -13.18 0.87 -9.51
CA LEU A 36 -12.85 1.06 -10.92
C LEU A 36 -11.64 0.22 -11.33
N LYS A 37 -10.60 0.16 -10.48
CA LYS A 37 -9.44 -0.72 -10.68
C LYS A 37 -9.88 -2.18 -10.80
N ARG A 38 -10.74 -2.66 -9.90
CA ARG A 38 -11.27 -4.02 -9.94
C ARG A 38 -12.02 -4.33 -11.24
N PHE A 39 -12.83 -3.37 -11.73
CA PHE A 39 -13.56 -3.55 -12.99
C PHE A 39 -12.65 -3.56 -14.22
N ARG A 40 -11.54 -2.83 -14.18
CA ARG A 40 -10.52 -2.82 -15.25
C ARG A 40 -9.60 -4.04 -15.24
N GLU A 41 -9.43 -4.71 -14.11
CA GLU A 41 -8.67 -5.96 -14.04
C GLU A 41 -9.36 -7.07 -14.86
N PRO A 42 -8.63 -7.78 -15.75
CA PRO A 42 -9.20 -8.81 -16.60
C PRO A 42 -9.72 -9.97 -15.76
N LYS A 43 -10.86 -10.55 -16.17
CA LYS A 43 -11.64 -11.50 -15.35
C LYS A 43 -10.82 -12.71 -14.88
N ASN A 44 -9.85 -13.15 -15.67
CA ASN A 44 -8.97 -14.29 -15.40
C ASN A 44 -7.87 -14.02 -14.36
N LEU A 45 -7.54 -12.76 -14.07
CA LEU A 45 -6.55 -12.37 -13.06
C LEU A 45 -7.20 -11.73 -11.83
N ARG A 46 -8.54 -11.61 -11.82
CA ARG A 46 -9.28 -10.91 -10.78
C ARG A 46 -9.27 -11.72 -9.49
N ARG A 47 -8.85 -11.08 -8.39
CA ARG A 47 -8.85 -11.69 -7.06
C ARG A 47 -10.28 -12.08 -6.61
N PRO A 48 -10.43 -13.19 -5.88
CA PRO A 48 -11.68 -13.55 -5.21
C PRO A 48 -12.24 -12.39 -4.37
N LEU A 49 -13.57 -12.26 -4.32
CA LEU A 49 -14.25 -11.19 -3.56
C LEU A 49 -13.82 -11.13 -2.09
N GLN A 50 -13.66 -12.28 -1.45
CA GLN A 50 -13.26 -12.38 -0.05
C GLN A 50 -11.84 -11.86 0.20
N ILE A 51 -10.87 -12.23 -0.64
CA ILE A 51 -9.48 -11.75 -0.54
C ILE A 51 -9.42 -10.24 -0.80
N TRP A 52 -10.16 -9.76 -1.79
CA TRP A 52 -10.25 -8.32 -2.04
C TRP A 52 -10.86 -7.55 -0.87
N PHE A 53 -11.88 -8.11 -0.21
CA PHE A 53 -12.47 -7.50 0.98
C PHE A 53 -11.45 -7.42 2.13
N TYR A 54 -10.70 -8.50 2.34
CA TYR A 54 -9.59 -8.56 3.29
C TYR A 54 -8.49 -7.53 3.01
N ASP A 55 -8.04 -7.38 1.76
CA ASP A 55 -7.04 -6.38 1.37
C ASP A 55 -7.57 -4.95 1.52
N THR A 56 -8.84 -4.73 1.20
CA THR A 56 -9.48 -3.40 1.24
C THR A 56 -9.78 -2.98 2.68
N SER A 57 -10.22 -3.90 3.54
CA SER A 57 -10.50 -3.63 4.95
C SER A 57 -9.21 -3.27 5.71
N LYS A 58 -8.08 -3.95 5.43
CA LYS A 58 -6.77 -3.57 5.99
C LYS A 58 -6.40 -2.13 5.65
N GLN A 59 -6.55 -1.73 4.38
CA GLN A 59 -6.27 -0.36 3.94
C GLN A 59 -7.18 0.66 4.63
N ALA A 60 -8.47 0.33 4.81
CA ALA A 60 -9.40 1.21 5.53
C ALA A 60 -9.01 1.40 7.01
N ILE A 61 -8.64 0.31 7.71
CA ILE A 61 -8.16 0.38 9.10
C ILE A 61 -6.87 1.19 9.17
N GLY A 62 -5.93 0.96 8.25
CA GLY A 62 -4.68 1.73 8.17
C GLY A 62 -4.91 3.22 7.97
N ALA A 63 -5.78 3.58 7.03
CA ALA A 63 -6.14 4.97 6.77
C ALA A 63 -6.76 5.65 8.01
N LEU A 64 -7.58 4.92 8.77
CA LEU A 64 -8.17 5.42 10.01
C LEU A 64 -7.10 5.66 11.09
N VAL A 65 -6.19 4.71 11.30
CA VAL A 65 -5.10 4.83 12.27
C VAL A 65 -4.20 6.02 11.94
N ILE A 66 -3.77 6.16 10.68
CA ILE A 66 -2.95 7.30 10.24
C ILE A 66 -3.70 8.61 10.34
N HIS A 67 -4.99 8.63 10.00
CA HIS A 67 -5.81 9.83 10.15
C HIS A 67 -5.78 10.34 11.60
N PHE A 68 -6.07 9.47 12.57
CA PHE A 68 -6.01 9.84 13.98
C PHE A 68 -4.60 10.22 14.45
N ALA A 69 -3.57 9.53 13.97
CA ALA A 69 -2.18 9.89 14.26
C ALA A 69 -1.82 11.29 13.73
N ASN A 70 -2.27 11.63 12.52
CA ASN A 70 -2.05 12.95 11.92
C ASN A 70 -2.79 14.06 12.67
N VAL A 71 -4.03 13.81 13.09
CA VAL A 71 -4.79 14.73 13.96
C VAL A 71 -4.06 14.92 15.29
N TYR A 72 -3.64 13.84 15.95
CA TYR A 72 -2.91 13.90 17.21
C TYR A 72 -1.60 14.69 17.09
N LEU A 73 -0.77 14.36 16.10
CA LEU A 73 0.50 15.04 15.85
C LEU A 73 0.31 16.54 15.53
N SER A 74 -0.78 16.92 14.86
CA SER A 74 -1.06 18.33 14.58
C SER A 74 -1.26 19.18 15.84
N THR A 75 -1.63 18.56 16.96
CA THR A 75 -1.76 19.24 18.26
C THR A 75 -0.44 19.37 19.02
N LEU A 76 0.55 18.51 18.72
CA LEU A 76 1.87 18.52 19.36
C LEU A 76 2.83 19.53 18.74
N PHE A 77 2.72 19.79 17.43
CA PHE A 77 3.61 20.73 16.74
C PHE A 77 3.22 22.19 16.98
N LYS A 78 4.19 23.02 17.42
CA LYS A 78 3.99 24.46 17.62
C LYS A 78 3.79 25.17 16.27
N GLY A 79 2.66 25.84 16.07
CA GLY A 79 2.35 26.61 14.85
C GLY A 79 0.91 26.41 14.38
N ASP A 80 0.61 26.82 13.14
CA ASP A 80 -0.71 26.60 12.54
C ASP A 80 -0.98 25.09 12.31
N PRO A 81 -2.01 24.50 12.93
CA PRO A 81 -2.30 23.06 12.83
C PRO A 81 -2.55 22.59 11.41
N CYS A 82 -3.25 23.39 10.59
CA CYS A 82 -3.53 23.03 9.21
C CYS A 82 -2.29 22.98 8.33
N THR A 83 -1.38 23.93 8.53
CA THR A 83 -0.08 23.91 7.86
C THR A 83 0.72 22.66 8.19
N TRP A 84 0.79 22.29 9.48
CA TRP A 84 1.51 21.10 9.90
C TRP A 84 0.83 19.83 9.42
N TYR A 85 -0.50 19.76 9.48
CA TYR A 85 -1.27 18.65 8.93
C TYR A 85 -1.01 18.49 7.42
N PHE A 86 -1.01 19.60 6.68
CA PHE A 86 -0.70 19.62 5.26
C PHE A 86 0.71 19.10 4.93
N ILE A 87 1.74 19.56 5.66
CA ILE A 87 3.13 19.10 5.48
C ILE A 87 3.24 17.61 5.80
N ASN A 88 2.66 17.15 6.92
CA ASN A 88 2.64 15.74 7.28
C ASN A 88 1.99 14.90 6.18
N TYR A 89 0.84 15.34 5.67
CA TYR A 89 0.12 14.66 4.61
C TYR A 89 0.92 14.59 3.29
N LEU A 90 1.60 15.67 2.90
CA LEU A 90 2.50 15.67 1.73
C LEU A 90 3.68 14.72 1.91
N LEU A 91 4.28 14.67 3.10
CA LEU A 91 5.40 13.78 3.39
C LEU A 91 4.96 12.31 3.40
N ASP A 92 3.81 12.01 4.01
CA ASP A 92 3.21 10.67 4.01
C ASP A 92 2.96 10.18 2.55
N SER A 93 2.44 11.06 1.70
CA SER A 93 2.14 10.75 0.29
C SER A 93 3.35 10.81 -0.65
N THR A 94 4.53 11.19 -0.16
CA THR A 94 5.79 11.20 -0.93
C THR A 94 6.79 10.21 -0.32
N ILE A 95 7.55 10.67 0.68
CA ILE A 95 8.60 9.91 1.37
C ILE A 95 7.99 8.72 2.13
N GLY A 96 6.81 8.90 2.72
CA GLY A 96 6.10 7.86 3.46
C GLY A 96 5.82 6.62 2.62
N LEU A 97 5.35 6.78 1.38
CA LEU A 97 5.16 5.66 0.46
C LEU A 97 6.46 4.90 0.14
N CYS A 98 7.58 5.62 -0.03
CA CYS A 98 8.89 4.99 -0.21
C CYS A 98 9.29 4.19 1.03
N LEU A 99 9.09 4.74 2.24
CA LEU A 99 9.38 4.06 3.50
C LEU A 99 8.51 2.82 3.70
N ILE A 100 7.19 2.93 3.47
CA ILE A 100 6.26 1.80 3.50
C ILE A 100 6.72 0.71 2.54
N TYR A 101 7.11 1.06 1.32
CA TYR A 101 7.62 0.08 0.36
C TYR A 101 8.87 -0.64 0.89
N ILE A 102 9.86 0.10 1.41
CA ILE A 102 11.09 -0.47 1.97
C ILE A 102 10.78 -1.37 3.17
N PHE A 103 9.97 -0.91 4.12
CA PHE A 103 9.59 -1.67 5.31
C PHE A 103 8.81 -2.94 4.94
N LEU A 104 7.88 -2.88 3.98
CA LEU A 104 7.19 -4.07 3.46
C LEU A 104 8.18 -5.08 2.87
N GLN A 105 9.15 -4.63 2.07
CA GLN A 105 10.16 -5.53 1.50
C GLN A 105 10.99 -6.21 2.60
N ILE A 106 11.44 -5.45 3.60
CA ILE A 106 12.21 -5.97 4.73
C ILE A 106 11.34 -6.95 5.54
N SER A 107 10.10 -6.60 5.86
CA SER A 107 9.19 -7.47 6.61
C SER A 107 8.89 -8.76 5.86
N GLN A 108 8.67 -8.73 4.55
CA GLN A 108 8.43 -9.94 3.75
C GLN A 108 9.69 -10.80 3.63
N PHE A 109 10.86 -10.19 3.51
CA PHE A 109 12.12 -10.92 3.56
C PHE A 109 12.29 -11.66 4.90
N ILE A 110 12.03 -10.98 6.02
CA ILE A 110 12.06 -11.58 7.37
C ILE A 110 11.03 -12.73 7.45
N VAL A 111 9.78 -12.50 7.06
CA VAL A 111 8.72 -13.53 7.05
C VAL A 111 9.14 -14.78 6.29
N HIS A 112 9.78 -14.62 5.12
CA HIS A 112 10.29 -15.76 4.35
C HIS A 112 11.48 -16.46 5.01
N CYS A 113 12.42 -15.70 5.61
CA CYS A 113 13.54 -16.28 6.34
C CYS A 113 13.09 -17.11 7.55
N TYR A 114 12.07 -16.63 8.28
CA TYR A 114 11.52 -17.30 9.47
C TYR A 114 10.39 -18.29 9.16
N LYS A 115 10.00 -18.44 7.88
CA LYS A 115 8.92 -19.31 7.39
C LYS A 115 7.58 -19.08 8.10
N TRP A 116 7.20 -17.81 8.28
CA TRP A 116 5.88 -17.45 8.82
C TRP A 116 4.83 -17.45 7.72
N ASP A 117 4.34 -18.64 7.37
CA ASP A 117 3.42 -18.84 6.24
C ASP A 117 2.11 -18.04 6.36
N THR A 118 1.68 -17.71 7.58
CA THR A 118 0.48 -16.91 7.84
C THR A 118 0.66 -15.40 7.57
N LEU A 119 1.90 -14.91 7.52
CA LEU A 119 2.25 -13.49 7.35
C LEU A 119 2.71 -13.13 5.93
N ILE A 120 2.68 -14.10 5.02
CA ILE A 120 2.95 -13.87 3.60
C ILE A 120 1.83 -12.99 3.03
N LEU A 121 2.19 -11.82 2.53
CA LEU A 121 1.21 -10.83 2.06
C LEU A 121 0.37 -11.37 0.90
N GLY A 122 -0.95 -11.29 1.05
CA GLY A 122 -1.91 -11.66 0.01
C GLY A 122 -2.27 -13.15 -0.03
N GLU A 123 -1.56 -13.98 0.74
CA GLU A 123 -1.88 -15.39 0.94
C GLU A 123 -2.63 -15.55 2.27
N TYR A 124 -3.89 -15.97 2.21
CA TYR A 124 -4.75 -16.12 3.40
C TYR A 124 -5.11 -17.59 3.69
N GLY A 125 -4.50 -18.53 2.97
CA GLY A 125 -4.86 -19.96 3.02
C GLY A 125 -6.08 -20.32 2.16
N LYS A 126 -6.36 -21.63 2.09
CA LYS A 126 -7.49 -22.22 1.37
C LYS A 126 -8.28 -23.14 2.33
N PRO A 127 -9.46 -22.74 2.84
CA PRO A 127 -10.17 -21.47 2.64
C PRO A 127 -9.49 -20.28 3.34
N PRO A 128 -9.85 -19.01 3.00
CA PRO A 128 -9.21 -17.83 3.59
C PRO A 128 -9.47 -17.73 5.09
N GLN A 129 -8.42 -17.84 5.88
CA GLN A 129 -8.47 -17.86 7.35
C GLN A 129 -8.48 -16.44 7.93
N CYS A 130 -9.33 -16.21 8.93
CA CYS A 130 -9.38 -14.94 9.66
C CYS A 130 -8.09 -14.68 10.45
N ASP A 131 -7.46 -15.72 10.98
CA ASP A 131 -6.25 -15.58 11.80
C ASP A 131 -5.06 -15.04 10.99
N ALA A 132 -4.89 -15.53 9.76
CA ALA A 132 -3.92 -14.99 8.81
C ALA A 132 -4.22 -13.53 8.46
N TRP A 133 -5.50 -13.17 8.31
CA TRP A 133 -5.90 -11.77 8.09
C TRP A 133 -5.53 -10.87 9.27
N ILE A 134 -5.82 -11.30 10.51
CA ILE A 134 -5.48 -10.53 11.73
C ILE A 134 -3.97 -10.33 11.83
N GLY A 135 -3.18 -11.39 11.65
CA GLY A 135 -1.71 -11.31 11.69
C GLY A 135 -1.16 -10.34 10.65
N GLN A 136 -1.59 -10.47 9.39
CA GLN A 136 -1.15 -9.57 8.31
C GLN A 136 -1.66 -8.14 8.50
N CYS A 137 -2.86 -7.95 9.06
CA CYS A 137 -3.37 -6.63 9.40
C CYS A 137 -2.52 -5.99 10.50
N GLY A 138 -2.18 -6.74 11.56
CA GLY A 138 -1.30 -6.27 12.63
C GLY A 138 0.08 -5.87 12.11
N LEU A 139 0.70 -6.71 11.27
CA LEU A 139 1.98 -6.40 10.63
C LEU A 139 1.89 -5.14 9.75
N TYR A 140 0.81 -5.00 8.97
CA TYR A 140 0.57 -3.82 8.15
C TYR A 140 0.45 -2.54 9.01
N ILE A 141 -0.34 -2.57 10.08
CA ILE A 141 -0.48 -1.43 11.00
C ILE A 141 0.85 -1.10 11.68
N LEU A 142 1.63 -2.10 12.08
CA LEU A 142 2.97 -1.89 12.64
C LEU A 142 3.87 -1.14 11.66
N ILE A 143 3.90 -1.55 10.38
CA ILE A 143 4.67 -0.88 9.33
C ILE A 143 4.21 0.57 9.15
N MET A 144 2.90 0.82 9.14
CA MET A 144 2.36 2.17 9.05
C MET A 144 2.74 3.04 10.25
N ILE A 145 2.72 2.49 11.47
CA ILE A 145 3.15 3.22 12.68
C ILE A 145 4.65 3.54 12.62
N LEU A 146 5.48 2.60 12.19
CA LEU A 146 6.93 2.82 12.03
C LEU A 146 7.21 3.91 10.99
N GLU A 147 6.49 3.90 9.87
CA GLU A 147 6.56 4.98 8.89
C GLU A 147 6.11 6.31 9.50
N LYS A 148 4.99 6.34 10.22
CA LYS A 148 4.47 7.56 10.85
C LYS A 148 5.46 8.16 11.85
N ILE A 149 6.13 7.31 12.63
CA ILE A 149 7.19 7.73 13.56
C ILE A 149 8.37 8.30 12.77
N ALA A 150 8.80 7.65 11.70
CA ALA A 150 9.91 8.14 10.87
C ALA A 150 9.60 9.51 10.24
N ILE A 151 8.38 9.70 9.70
CA ILE A 151 7.93 11.00 9.18
C ILE A 151 7.83 12.03 10.30
N ALA A 152 7.27 11.68 11.46
CA ALA A 152 7.17 12.60 12.59
C ALA A 152 8.56 13.08 13.05
N LEU A 153 9.55 12.20 13.15
CA LEU A 153 10.94 12.55 13.46
C LEU A 153 11.56 13.44 12.38
N LEU A 154 11.29 13.15 11.10
CA LEU A 154 11.74 13.98 9.99
C LEU A 154 11.17 15.41 10.09
N VAL A 155 9.89 15.54 10.44
CA VAL A 155 9.17 16.81 10.62
C VAL A 155 9.70 17.63 11.80
N MET A 156 10.28 17.00 12.82
CA MET A 156 10.90 17.68 13.96
C MET A 156 12.20 18.41 13.62
N LEU A 157 12.76 18.23 12.43
CA LEU A 157 13.96 18.94 12.01
C LEU A 157 13.66 20.41 11.66
N ASP A 158 14.52 21.34 12.07
CA ASP A 158 14.24 22.77 12.00
C ASP A 158 14.18 23.35 10.57
N PHE A 159 14.65 22.62 9.54
CA PHE A 159 14.68 23.10 8.14
C PHE A 159 13.28 23.33 7.53
N TRP A 160 12.24 22.73 8.10
CA TRP A 160 10.88 22.83 7.56
C TRP A 160 10.26 24.22 7.68
N HIS A 161 10.81 25.09 8.53
CA HIS A 161 10.33 26.48 8.67
C HIS A 161 10.47 27.28 7.38
N ASP A 162 11.58 27.13 6.65
CA ASP A 162 11.83 27.85 5.40
C ASP A 162 11.06 27.24 4.23
N VAL A 163 11.05 25.90 4.15
CA VAL A 163 10.29 25.15 3.15
C VAL A 163 8.80 25.51 3.22
N ARG A 164 8.23 25.60 4.43
CA ARG A 164 6.84 26.02 4.65
C ARG A 164 6.55 27.41 4.09
N ARG A 165 7.41 28.40 4.35
CA ARG A 165 7.20 29.77 3.88
C ARG A 165 7.19 29.84 2.35
N PHE A 166 8.02 29.03 1.70
CA PHE A 166 8.06 28.93 0.25
C PHE A 166 6.81 28.24 -0.32
N ILE A 167 6.47 27.05 0.18
CA ILE A 167 5.34 26.24 -0.31
C ILE A 167 3.99 26.92 -0.06
N LEU A 168 3.81 27.65 1.04
CA LEU A 168 2.55 28.32 1.39
C LEU A 168 2.38 29.72 0.79
N LYS A 169 3.38 30.25 0.07
CA LYS A 169 3.28 31.58 -0.55
C LYS A 169 2.08 31.72 -1.51
N PRO A 170 1.74 30.71 -2.34
CA PRO A 170 0.55 30.73 -3.18
C PRO A 170 -0.76 30.61 -2.37
N VAL A 171 -0.71 29.92 -1.21
CA VAL A 171 -1.85 29.45 -0.37
C VAL A 171 -2.68 30.55 0.30
N ARG A 172 -2.25 31.80 0.20
CA ARG A 172 -2.86 32.90 0.95
C ARG A 172 -4.13 33.47 0.33
N LYS A 173 -4.39 33.24 -0.96
CA LYS A 173 -5.48 33.94 -1.67
C LYS A 173 -6.85 33.29 -1.46
N TYR A 174 -6.91 31.95 -1.31
CA TYR A 174 -8.13 31.20 -0.97
C TYR A 174 -7.81 29.91 -0.18
N PRO A 175 -7.59 30.00 1.14
CA PRO A 175 -7.00 28.90 1.92
C PRO A 175 -7.82 27.60 1.88
N LYS A 176 -9.16 27.65 1.93
CA LYS A 176 -10.00 26.44 1.95
C LYS A 176 -9.96 25.66 0.63
N VAL A 177 -10.07 26.37 -0.50
CA VAL A 177 -10.07 25.74 -1.84
C VAL A 177 -8.67 25.25 -2.20
N GLU A 178 -7.66 26.04 -1.85
CA GLU A 178 -6.27 25.68 -2.16
C GLU A 178 -5.81 24.49 -1.34
N VAL A 179 -6.12 24.43 -0.04
CA VAL A 179 -5.81 23.27 0.80
C VAL A 179 -6.49 21.99 0.26
N ALA A 180 -7.76 22.07 -0.15
CA ALA A 180 -8.46 20.93 -0.76
C ALA A 180 -7.79 20.49 -2.07
N LEU A 181 -7.44 21.45 -2.94
CA LEU A 181 -6.79 21.17 -4.21
C LEU A 181 -5.43 20.52 -4.01
N VAL A 182 -4.62 21.00 -3.07
CA VAL A 182 -3.29 20.43 -2.83
C VAL A 182 -3.37 19.08 -2.11
N MET A 183 -4.36 18.86 -1.23
CA MET A 183 -4.60 17.56 -0.60
C MET A 183 -5.21 16.51 -1.56
N LEU A 184 -5.76 16.90 -2.70
CA LEU A 184 -6.35 15.97 -3.67
C LEU A 184 -5.43 15.77 -4.89
N ILE A 185 -5.01 16.86 -5.52
CA ILE A 185 -4.30 16.83 -6.79
C ILE A 185 -2.85 16.40 -6.61
N VAL A 186 -2.14 16.95 -5.61
CA VAL A 186 -0.72 16.64 -5.44
C VAL A 186 -0.52 15.16 -5.08
N PRO A 187 -1.24 14.57 -4.10
CA PRO A 187 -1.13 13.13 -3.85
C PRO A 187 -1.56 12.30 -5.04
N PHE A 188 -2.59 12.70 -5.80
CA PHE A 188 -2.98 11.96 -6.99
C PHE A 188 -1.84 11.89 -8.02
N ILE A 189 -1.19 13.01 -8.29
CA ILE A 189 -0.05 13.09 -9.22
C ILE A 189 1.14 12.29 -8.67
N ILE A 190 1.52 12.48 -7.41
CA ILE A 190 2.66 11.79 -6.82
C ILE A 190 2.40 10.27 -6.75
N ASN A 191 1.20 9.86 -6.34
CA ASN A 191 0.83 8.44 -6.29
C ASN A 191 0.81 7.82 -7.69
N ALA A 192 0.38 8.57 -8.73
CA ALA A 192 0.45 8.11 -10.11
C ALA A 192 1.90 7.98 -10.61
N ILE A 193 2.78 8.93 -10.29
CA ILE A 193 4.22 8.86 -10.60
C ILE A 193 4.85 7.67 -9.89
N MET A 194 4.56 7.48 -8.59
CA MET A 194 5.06 6.35 -7.82
C MET A 194 4.58 5.03 -8.40
N PHE A 195 3.31 4.92 -8.77
CA PHE A 195 2.79 3.74 -9.47
C PHE A 195 3.56 3.47 -10.76
N TRP A 196 3.79 4.50 -11.59
CA TRP A 196 4.56 4.36 -12.82
C TRP A 196 6.01 3.95 -12.56
N VAL A 197 6.68 4.53 -11.57
CA VAL A 197 8.08 4.19 -11.23
C VAL A 197 8.19 2.76 -10.71
N VAL A 198 7.32 2.37 -9.77
CA VAL A 198 7.31 1.03 -9.20
C VAL A 198 6.99 -0.01 -10.28
N ASP A 199 6.00 0.25 -11.13
CA ASP A 199 5.63 -0.63 -12.23
C ASP A 199 6.78 -0.81 -13.22
N ASN A 200 7.46 0.28 -13.64
CA ASN A 200 8.64 0.19 -14.50
C ASN A 200 9.79 -0.61 -13.87
N PHE A 201 10.02 -0.46 -12.56
CA PHE A 201 11.07 -1.20 -11.86
C PHE A 201 10.72 -2.69 -11.71
N LEU A 202 9.46 -3.00 -11.39
CA LEU A 202 8.96 -4.37 -11.31
C LEU A 202 8.99 -5.05 -12.68
N MET A 203 8.57 -4.36 -13.75
CA MET A 203 8.65 -4.88 -15.12
C MET A 203 10.10 -5.16 -15.54
N ARG A 204 11.07 -4.31 -15.18
CA ARG A 204 12.50 -4.57 -15.42
C ARG A 204 12.98 -5.82 -14.69
N LYS A 205 12.58 -6.02 -13.43
CA LYS A 205 12.90 -7.23 -12.65
C LYS A 205 12.24 -8.48 -13.26
N ALA A 206 10.97 -8.38 -13.65
CA ALA A 206 10.22 -9.48 -14.27
C ALA A 206 10.82 -9.89 -15.62
N LYS A 207 11.24 -8.91 -16.46
CA LYS A 207 11.92 -9.16 -17.73
C LYS A 207 13.26 -9.88 -17.51
N LYS A 208 14.08 -9.39 -16.56
CA LYS A 208 15.36 -10.03 -16.20
C LYS A 208 15.17 -11.47 -15.67
N SER A 209 14.15 -11.70 -14.85
CA SER A 209 13.81 -13.04 -14.35
C SER A 209 13.34 -13.98 -15.47
N ARG A 210 12.51 -13.50 -16.41
CA ARG A 210 12.11 -14.27 -17.60
C ARG A 210 13.30 -14.60 -18.50
N GLU A 211 14.16 -13.63 -18.80
CA GLU A 211 15.38 -13.84 -19.61
C GLU A 211 16.34 -14.85 -18.97
N THR A 212 16.50 -14.81 -17.63
CA THR A 212 17.31 -15.78 -16.87
C THR A 212 16.70 -17.18 -16.88
N ASN A 213 15.37 -17.29 -16.75
CA ASN A 213 14.67 -18.56 -16.84
C ASN A 213 14.68 -19.13 -18.28
N GLU A 214 14.62 -18.28 -19.31
CA GLU A 214 14.73 -18.71 -20.70
C GLU A 214 16.16 -19.13 -21.04
N THR A 215 17.20 -18.40 -20.63
CA THR A 215 18.59 -18.85 -20.80
C THR A 215 18.91 -20.12 -20.02
N GLY A 216 18.36 -20.28 -18.79
CA GLY A 216 18.48 -21.52 -18.02
C GLY A 216 17.72 -22.71 -18.62
N ARG A 217 16.56 -22.48 -19.28
CA ARG A 217 15.80 -23.55 -19.97
C ARG A 217 16.38 -23.89 -21.34
N VAL A 218 16.96 -22.93 -22.06
CA VAL A 218 17.59 -23.18 -23.38
C VAL A 218 18.89 -23.97 -23.24
N GLN A 219 19.57 -23.93 -22.08
CA GLN A 219 20.78 -24.72 -21.85
C GLN A 219 20.53 -26.21 -21.57
N PHE A 220 19.31 -26.62 -21.21
CA PHE A 220 18.97 -28.05 -21.01
C PHE A 220 18.39 -28.74 -22.24
N SER A 221 18.18 -28.01 -23.36
CA SER A 221 17.54 -28.56 -24.57
C SER A 221 18.46 -28.67 -25.79
N ARG A 222 19.75 -28.39 -25.64
CA ARG A 222 20.72 -28.47 -26.74
C ARG A 222 21.85 -29.46 -26.46
N VAL A 223 21.56 -30.72 -26.82
CA VAL A 223 22.51 -31.77 -27.24
C VAL A 223 23.37 -32.40 -26.14
N ASN A 224 22.95 -33.59 -25.70
CA ASN A 224 23.79 -34.77 -25.92
C ASN A 224 22.90 -35.95 -26.33
N SER A 225 22.63 -36.01 -27.63
CA SER A 225 22.04 -37.17 -28.29
C SER A 225 23.15 -38.14 -28.63
N SER A 226 23.57 -38.96 -27.66
CA SER A 226 24.19 -40.25 -27.92
C SER A 226 24.21 -41.10 -26.64
N ASN A 227 23.61 -42.28 -26.78
CA ASN A 227 23.69 -43.47 -25.92
C ASN A 227 22.69 -43.54 -24.74
N THR A 228 21.66 -44.35 -24.99
CA THR A 228 21.19 -45.50 -24.20
C THR A 228 20.82 -45.31 -22.72
N GLU A 229 19.65 -45.90 -22.42
CA GLU A 229 19.14 -46.40 -21.13
C GLU A 229 18.01 -45.59 -20.47
N GLU A 230 16.94 -46.35 -20.23
CA GLU A 230 15.63 -46.00 -19.73
C GLU A 230 15.71 -45.40 -18.32
N VAL A 231 15.05 -44.28 -18.07
CA VAL A 231 14.52 -43.97 -16.72
C VAL A 231 13.17 -43.30 -16.88
N GLU A 232 12.14 -44.13 -16.77
CA GLU A 232 10.75 -43.75 -16.52
C GLU A 232 10.69 -43.02 -15.16
N VAL A 233 10.35 -41.72 -15.17
CA VAL A 233 10.08 -40.96 -13.94
C VAL A 233 8.58 -40.71 -13.84
N LEU A 234 8.01 -41.53 -12.98
CA LEU A 234 6.64 -41.56 -12.45
C LEU A 234 6.03 -40.17 -12.24
N LEU A 235 4.83 -39.98 -12.82
CA LEU A 235 3.87 -38.98 -12.39
C LEU A 235 3.19 -39.50 -11.12
N ASP A 236 3.57 -38.97 -9.96
CA ASP A 236 2.84 -39.18 -8.72
C ASP A 236 1.55 -38.36 -8.77
N ASN A 237 0.44 -39.03 -9.10
CA ASN A 237 -0.90 -38.53 -8.87
C ASN A 237 -1.54 -39.42 -7.81
N SER A 238 -1.70 -38.84 -6.63
CA SER A 238 -2.31 -39.42 -5.44
C SER A 238 -3.80 -39.63 -5.68
N ASP A 239 -4.24 -40.88 -5.79
CA ASP A 239 -5.64 -41.25 -5.59
C ASP A 239 -5.82 -41.89 -4.22
N SER A 240 -6.78 -41.31 -3.50
CA SER A 240 -7.15 -41.60 -2.12
C SER A 240 -7.71 -43.01 -1.95
N GLU A 241 -7.35 -43.63 -0.83
CA GLU A 241 -8.08 -44.76 -0.27
C GLU A 241 -9.56 -44.43 -0.07
N HIS A 242 -10.45 -45.27 -0.59
CA HIS A 242 -11.71 -45.55 0.10
C HIS A 242 -12.16 -47.00 -0.15
N LEU A 243 -12.20 -47.77 0.94
CA LEU A 243 -12.87 -49.06 1.08
C LEU A 243 -14.28 -49.04 0.45
N THR A 244 -14.63 -50.11 -0.28
CA THR A 244 -15.87 -50.89 -0.05
C THR A 244 -15.85 -52.24 -0.79
N HIS A 245 -15.71 -53.33 -0.01
CA HIS A 245 -16.50 -54.56 -0.01
C HIS A 245 -17.28 -55.01 -1.28
N ARG A 246 -16.90 -56.18 -1.82
CA ARG A 246 -17.71 -57.33 -2.35
C ARG A 246 -16.74 -58.23 -3.16
N GLY A 247 -16.57 -59.54 -2.99
CA GLY A 247 -17.45 -60.59 -2.47
C GLY A 247 -18.17 -61.30 -3.62
N HIS A 248 -17.74 -62.53 -3.97
CA HIS A 248 -18.37 -63.54 -4.87
C HIS A 248 -18.47 -63.16 -6.37
N GLU A 249 -18.39 -64.02 -7.39
CA GLU A 249 -18.54 -65.47 -7.66
C GLU A 249 -17.72 -65.76 -8.97
N ALA A 250 -17.11 -66.93 -9.18
CA ALA A 250 -17.67 -68.10 -9.89
C ALA A 250 -18.46 -67.76 -11.17
#